data_AF-A0A447QKU7-F1
#
_entry.id   AF-A0A447QKU7-F1
#
_cell.length_a   1.000
_cell.length_b   1.000
_cell.length_c   1.000
_cell.angle_alpha   90.00
_cell.angle_beta   90.00
_cell.angle_gamma   90.00
#
_symmetry.space_group_name_H-M   'P 1'
#
loop_
_entity.id
_entity.type
_entity.pdbx_description
1 polymer ?
#
loop_
_entity_poly.entity_id
_entity_poly.type
_entity_poly.pdbx_seq_one_letter_code
_entity_poly.pdbx_strand_id
1 'polypeptide(L)' 'MNNPDFGLNIVASQEIYKDFISGKIINKYELIDGRLMPSEKFLALISDIDIYRSLYTLIGFELIAVGNEPTLPPGKIVQI' A
#
# COMPACT_ATOMS: atom_id res chain seq x y z
N MET A 1 -20.61 0.97 -23.66
CA MET A 1 -20.31 1.47 -22.29
C MET A 1 -19.03 0.78 -21.86
N ASN A 2 -17.91 1.51 -21.86
CA ASN A 2 -16.61 0.95 -21.48
C ASN A 2 -16.53 1.01 -19.96
N ASN A 3 -16.82 -0.09 -19.29
CA ASN A 3 -16.38 -0.26 -17.91
C ASN A 3 -14.85 -0.45 -18.02
N PRO A 4 -14.01 0.47 -17.52
CA PRO A 4 -12.59 0.21 -17.47
C PRO A 4 -12.39 -0.79 -16.33
N ASP A 5 -12.65 -2.06 -16.63
CA ASP A 5 -12.18 -3.13 -15.77
C ASP A 5 -10.66 -3.14 -15.91
N PHE A 6 -9.98 -2.54 -14.94
CA PHE A 6 -8.53 -2.46 -14.89
C PHE A 6 -7.90 -3.82 -14.57
N GLY A 7 -8.68 -4.91 -14.48
CA GLY A 7 -8.20 -6.25 -14.14
C GLY A 7 -7.86 -6.40 -12.65
N LEU A 8 -8.21 -5.40 -11.83
CA LEU A 8 -7.96 -5.41 -10.39
C LEU A 8 -9.02 -6.24 -9.66
N ASN A 9 -8.59 -6.95 -8.61
CA ASN A 9 -9.54 -7.56 -7.68
C ASN A 9 -10.37 -6.47 -7.00
N ILE A 10 -11.68 -6.47 -7.27
CA ILE A 10 -12.62 -5.45 -6.78
C ILE A 10 -12.64 -5.37 -5.25
N VAL A 11 -12.65 -6.52 -4.57
CA VAL A 11 -12.73 -6.58 -3.10
C VAL A 11 -11.46 -5.99 -2.49
N ALA A 12 -10.28 -6.44 -2.93
CA ALA A 12 -9.01 -5.92 -2.46
C ALA A 12 -8.87 -4.42 -2.76
N SER A 13 -9.29 -3.98 -3.94
CA SER A 13 -9.25 -2.57 -4.34
C SER A 13 -10.09 -1.67 -3.44
N GLN A 14 -11.29 -2.13 -3.07
CA GLN A 14 -12.17 -1.39 -2.16
C GLN A 14 -11.56 -1.26 -0.75
N GLU A 15 -10.94 -2.32 -0.25
CA GLU A 15 -10.28 -2.29 1.06
C GLU A 15 -9.04 -1.39 1.06
N ILE A 16 -8.21 -1.47 0.01
CA ILE A 16 -7.04 -0.60 -0.18
C ILE A 16 -7.49 0.86 -0.21
N TYR A 17 -8.51 1.17 -1.01
CA TYR A 17 -9.04 2.53 -1.12
C TYR A 17 -9.54 3.03 0.24
N LYS A 18 -10.35 2.24 0.95
CA LYS A 18 -10.88 2.57 2.27
C LYS A 18 -9.76 2.89 3.27
N ASP A 19 -8.70 2.10 3.28
CA ASP A 19 -7.58 2.32 4.19
C ASP A 19 -6.81 3.60 3.82
N PHE A 20 -6.51 3.84 2.54
CA PHE A 20 -5.82 5.06 2.11
C PHE A 20 -6.60 6.34 2.38
N ILE A 21 -7.91 6.39 2.08
CA ILE A 21 -8.72 7.59 2.39
C ILE A 21 -8.84 7.85 3.89
N SER A 22 -8.67 6.81 4.71
CA SER A 22 -8.64 6.92 6.17
C SER A 22 -7.25 7.30 6.72
N GLY A 23 -6.26 7.51 5.85
CA GLY A 23 -4.89 7.88 6.22
C GLY A 23 -4.05 6.73 6.76
N LYS A 24 -4.47 5.47 6.54
CA LYS A 24 -3.68 4.31 6.98
C LYS A 24 -2.58 3.97 6.00
N ILE A 25 -1.52 3.37 6.55
CA ILE A 25 -0.43 2.77 5.79
C ILE A 25 -0.73 1.29 5.60
N ILE A 26 -0.56 0.79 4.38
CA ILE A 26 -0.61 -0.65 4.09
C ILE A 26 0.78 -1.22 4.30
N ASN A 27 0.92 -2.07 5.31
CA ASN A 27 2.20 -2.64 5.72
C ASN A 27 2.49 -3.95 4.99
N LYS A 28 3.77 -4.25 4.74
CA LYS A 28 4.20 -5.55 4.17
C LYS A 28 3.77 -6.75 5.01
N TYR A 29 3.70 -6.56 6.32
CA TYR A 29 3.30 -7.57 7.29
C TYR A 29 2.20 -7.04 8.21
N GLU A 30 1.34 -7.94 8.66
CA GLU A 30 0.25 -7.66 9.59
C GLU A 30 0.33 -8.62 10.78
N LEU A 31 -0.12 -8.16 11.96
CA LEU A 31 -0.20 -9.00 13.15
C LEU A 31 -1.57 -9.69 13.17
N ILE A 32 -1.59 -10.99 12.89
CA ILE A 32 -2.80 -11.83 12.88
C ILE A 32 -2.63 -12.89 13.96
N ASP A 33 -3.56 -12.94 14.91
CA ASP A 33 -3.52 -13.86 16.06
C ASP A 33 -2.16 -13.86 16.79
N GLY A 34 -1.59 -12.67 16.98
CA GLY A 34 -0.28 -12.49 17.64
C GLY A 34 0.93 -12.93 16.81
N ARG A 35 0.74 -13.31 15.54
CA ARG A 35 1.81 -13.72 14.62
C ARG A 35 1.98 -12.70 13.51
N LEU A 36 3.22 -12.36 13.20
CA LEU A 36 3.54 -11.52 12.06
C LEU A 36 3.40 -12.35 10.78
N MET A 37 2.45 -11.98 9.92
CA MET A 37 2.13 -12.67 8.67
C MET A 37 2.23 -11.70 7.49
N PRO A 38 2.57 -12.18 6.27
CA PRO A 38 2.51 -11.35 5.06
C PRO A 38 1.11 -10.79 4.85
N SER A 39 1.00 -9.49 4.54
CA SER A 39 -0.29 -8.86 4.25
C SER A 39 -0.76 -9.22 2.85
N GLU A 40 -1.93 -9.88 2.74
CA GLU A 40 -2.56 -10.16 1.46
C GLU A 40 -2.90 -8.88 0.70
N LYS A 41 -3.28 -7.83 1.44
CA LYS A 41 -3.58 -6.50 0.89
C LYS A 41 -2.34 -5.85 0.30
N PHE A 42 -1.21 -5.92 1.00
CA PHE A 42 0.05 -5.43 0.47
C PHE A 42 0.43 -6.19 -0.80
N LEU A 43 0.30 -7.51 -0.81
CA LEU A 43 0.56 -8.33 -1.99
C LEU A 43 -0.31 -7.91 -3.18
N ALA A 44 -1.62 -7.75 -2.98
CA ALA A 44 -2.53 -7.27 -4.02
C ALA A 44 -2.16 -5.88 -4.54
N LEU A 45 -1.75 -4.96 -3.65
CA LEU A 45 -1.30 -3.62 -4.03
C LEU A 45 -0.03 -3.68 -4.88
N ILE A 46 0.98 -4.46 -4.47
CA ILE A 46 2.26 -4.48 -5.20
C ILE A 46 2.18 -5.24 -6.52
N SER A 47 1.31 -6.24 -6.63
CA SER A 47 1.12 -7.02 -7.86
C SER A 47 0.68 -6.15 -9.03
N ASP A 48 -0.13 -5.12 -8.75
CA ASP A 48 -0.70 -4.23 -9.75
C ASP A 48 -0.36 -2.74 -9.48
N ILE A 49 0.81 -2.48 -8.88
CA ILE A 49 1.17 -1.15 -8.34
C ILE A 49 1.10 -0.03 -9.38
N ASP A 50 1.45 -0.31 -10.64
CA ASP A 50 1.44 0.69 -11.70
C ASP A 50 0.01 1.09 -12.11
N ILE A 51 -0.92 0.14 -12.03
CA ILE A 51 -2.36 0.40 -12.24
C ILE A 51 -2.89 1.25 -11.09
N TYR A 52 -2.60 0.86 -9.84
CA TYR A 52 -2.99 1.66 -8.68
C TYR A 52 -2.40 3.08 -8.74
N ARG A 53 -1.11 3.24 -9.06
CA ARG A 53 -0.49 4.56 -9.24
C ARG A 53 -1.24 5.40 -10.27
N SER A 54 -1.59 4.82 -11.40
CA SER A 54 -2.34 5.51 -12.45
C SER A 54 -3.73 5.94 -11.95
N LEU A 55 -4.44 5.04 -11.26
CA LEU A 55 -5.75 5.33 -10.68
C LEU A 55 -5.72 6.45 -9.64
N TYR A 56 -4.80 6.37 -8.67
CA TYR A 56 -4.68 7.40 -7.64
C TYR A 56 -4.25 8.74 -8.23
N THR A 57 -3.37 8.74 -9.24
CA THR A 57 -2.99 9.96 -9.96
C THR A 57 -4.19 10.62 -10.64
N LEU A 58 -5.08 9.83 -11.27
CA LEU A 58 -6.30 10.34 -11.93
C LEU A 58 -7.24 11.06 -10.96
N ILE A 59 -7.26 10.66 -9.69
CA ILE A 59 -8.08 11.29 -8.65
C ILE A 59 -7.30 12.27 -7.77
N GLY A 60 -6.10 12.68 -8.20
CA GLY A 60 -5.31 13.74 -7.55
C GLY A 60 -4.51 13.29 -6.32
N PHE A 61 -4.29 11.98 -6.14
CA PHE A 61 -3.47 11.42 -5.07
C PHE A 61 -2.15 10.85 -5.60
N GLU A 62 -1.11 10.89 -4.76
CA GLU A 62 0.17 10.25 -5.01
C GLU A 62 0.35 9.05 -4.07
N LEU A 63 0.72 7.89 -4.62
CA LEU A 63 1.13 6.74 -3.82
C LEU A 63 2.60 6.83 -3.46
N ILE A 64 2.88 6.99 -2.16
CA ILE A 64 4.23 7.06 -1.62
C ILE A 64 4.59 5.78 -0.86
N ALA A 65 5.81 5.29 -1.06
CA ALA A 65 6.37 4.24 -0.22
C ALA A 65 7.04 4.88 1.00
N VAL A 66 6.64 4.43 2.20
CA VAL A 66 7.20 4.91 3.47
C VAL A 66 8.11 3.82 4.03
N GLY A 67 9.31 4.19 4.49
CA GLY A 67 10.23 3.25 5.14
C GLY A 67 11.36 2.68 4.27
N ASN A 68 11.65 3.28 3.10
CA ASN A 68 13.02 3.20 2.58
C ASN A 68 13.90 4.08 3.49
N GLU A 69 14.42 3.50 4.57
CA GLU A 69 15.60 4.07 5.19
C GLU A 69 16.69 4.13 4.11
N PRO A 70 17.32 5.29 3.80
CA PRO A 70 18.69 5.21 3.31
C PRO A 70 19.42 4.39 4.36
N THR A 71 20.16 3.34 3.97
CA THR A 71 20.93 2.52 4.90
C THR A 71 21.84 3.44 5.71
N LEU A 72 21.37 3.88 6.87
CA LEU A 72 22.14 4.69 7.78
C LEU A 72 23.16 3.73 8.37
N PRO A 73 24.46 4.04 8.31
CA PRO A 73 25.47 3.20 8.93
C PRO A 73 25.11 3.00 10.41
N PRO A 74 25.34 1.79 10.96
CA PRO A 74 24.98 1.49 12.34
C PRO A 74 25.61 2.51 13.28
N GLY A 75 24.78 3.31 13.97
CA GLY A 75 25.25 4.29 14.96
C GLY A 75 24.53 5.64 15.03
N LYS A 76 23.47 5.90 14.24
CA LYS A 76 22.66 7.12 14.42
C LYS A 76 21.24 6.80 14.87
N ILE A 77 21.02 6.95 16.17
CA ILE A 77 19.70 6.93 16.81
C ILE A 77 19.02 8.27 16.51
N VAL A 78 17.79 8.25 16.00
CA VAL A 78 16.90 9.42 16.01
C VAL A 78 16.02 9.30 17.25
N GLN A 79 16.21 10.22 18.21
CA GLN A 79 15.31 10.40 19.35
C GLN A 79 14.06 11.16 18.89
N ILE A 80 12.91 10.76 19.42
CA ILE A 80 11.65 11.54 19.38
C ILE A 80 11.60 12.41 20.63
#